data_AF-A0A258GXG3-F1
#
_entry.id   AF-A0A258GXG3-F1
#
_cell.length_a   1.000
_cell.length_b   1.000
_cell.length_c   1.000
_cell.angle_alpha   90.00
_cell.angle_beta   90.00
_cell.angle_gamma   90.00
#
_symmetry.space_group_name_H-M   'P 1'
#
loop_
_entity.id
_entity.type
_entity.pdbx_description
1 polymer ?
#
loop_
_entity_poly.entity_id
_entity_poly.type
_entity_poly.pdbx_seq_one_letter_code
_entity_poly.pdbx_strand_id
1 'polypeptide(L)'
;MTHLPCRLLCIDLQADAIPGCEPDPAAMTAARNLLSAGRRLGWTIAHTRRRTQPVIRTRDGAQGTSINPLMSEQVFFHDGRSVAEAYGLANQLRAWREETVLVAAFDPVALLSCVLVCQEPGPRLMLVEDVLPMQALEGAARVGLFHGDDWRHSFGATTLARLVKDAGRASGIHVLPLPEVRPGL
;
A
#
# COMPACT_ATOMS: atom_id res chain seq x y z
N MET A 1 -0.54 24.29 -9.58
CA MET A 1 -0.28 22.93 -10.09
C MET A 1 -0.61 21.97 -8.98
N THR A 2 -1.69 21.18 -9.12
CA THR A 2 -2.03 20.15 -8.14
C THR A 2 -1.07 18.98 -8.32
N HIS A 3 0.00 18.95 -7.53
CA HIS A 3 0.93 17.84 -7.51
C HIS A 3 0.18 16.58 -7.09
N LEU A 4 0.11 15.59 -7.98
CA LEU A 4 -0.27 14.22 -7.59
C LEU A 4 0.75 13.68 -6.59
N PRO A 5 0.36 12.75 -5.72
CA PRO A 5 1.28 12.18 -4.75
C PRO A 5 2.48 11.55 -5.48
N CYS A 6 3.67 11.93 -5.05
CA CYS A 6 4.93 11.42 -5.59
C CYS A 6 5.45 10.20 -4.81
N ARG A 7 4.75 9.77 -3.74
CA ARG A 7 5.19 8.71 -2.82
C ARG A 7 4.12 7.64 -2.64
N LEU A 8 4.56 6.40 -2.67
CA LEU A 8 3.75 5.22 -2.37
C LEU A 8 4.50 4.33 -1.36
N LEU A 9 3.81 3.98 -0.29
CA LEU A 9 4.24 2.99 0.70
C LEU A 9 3.39 1.72 0.54
N CYS A 10 4.05 0.64 0.13
CA CYS A 10 3.45 -0.68 -0.01
C CYS A 10 3.74 -1.51 1.24
N ILE A 11 2.74 -1.77 2.05
CA ILE A 11 2.87 -2.49 3.32
C ILE A 11 2.50 -3.96 3.10
N ASP A 12 3.52 -4.83 3.12
CA ASP A 12 3.35 -6.27 3.05
C ASP A 12 2.45 -6.71 1.87
N LEU A 13 2.66 -6.12 0.69
CA LEU A 13 2.00 -6.56 -0.55
C LEU A 13 2.61 -7.88 -1.04
N GLN A 14 2.38 -8.96 -0.30
CA GLN A 14 2.86 -10.30 -0.56
C GLN A 14 1.78 -11.34 -0.23
N ALA A 15 1.86 -12.51 -0.85
CA ALA A 15 0.82 -13.55 -0.76
C ALA A 15 0.62 -14.12 0.66
N ASP A 16 1.62 -13.98 1.51
CA ASP A 16 1.69 -14.49 2.88
C ASP A 16 1.77 -13.36 3.92
N ALA A 17 1.27 -12.17 3.56
CA ALA A 17 1.23 -11.01 4.44
C ALA A 17 0.56 -11.33 5.79
N ILE A 18 -0.58 -12.02 5.73
CA ILE A 18 -1.33 -12.49 6.90
C ILE A 18 -1.07 -14.00 7.06
N PRO A 19 -0.54 -14.47 8.19
CA PRO A 19 -0.32 -15.89 8.43
C PRO A 19 -1.62 -16.70 8.22
N GLY A 20 -1.58 -17.71 7.36
CA GLY A 20 -2.70 -18.62 7.12
C GLY A 20 -3.89 -18.03 6.36
N CYS A 21 -3.73 -16.84 5.78
CA CYS A 21 -4.78 -16.17 5.00
C CYS A 21 -4.22 -15.72 3.65
N GLU A 22 -4.81 -16.20 2.57
CA GLU A 22 -4.47 -15.72 1.23
C GLU A 22 -5.14 -14.36 0.96
N PRO A 23 -4.46 -13.43 0.30
CA PRO A 23 -5.05 -12.14 -0.06
C PRO A 23 -6.13 -12.32 -1.12
N ASP A 24 -7.17 -11.49 -1.03
CA ASP A 24 -8.26 -11.42 -2.01
C ASP A 24 -7.70 -11.19 -3.43
N PRO A 25 -8.07 -12.01 -4.44
CA PRO A 25 -7.69 -11.82 -5.84
C PRO A 25 -7.98 -10.40 -6.39
N ALA A 26 -9.04 -9.75 -5.93
CA ALA A 26 -9.37 -8.38 -6.33
C ALA A 26 -8.33 -7.38 -5.77
N ALA A 27 -8.03 -7.47 -4.47
CA ALA A 27 -6.98 -6.68 -3.82
C ALA A 27 -5.60 -6.91 -4.46
N MET A 28 -5.27 -8.16 -4.81
CA MET A 28 -4.05 -8.51 -5.53
C MET A 28 -3.97 -7.82 -6.89
N THR A 29 -5.07 -7.81 -7.64
CA THR A 29 -5.14 -7.15 -8.95
C THR A 29 -5.03 -5.64 -8.81
N ALA A 30 -5.71 -5.04 -7.83
CA ALA A 30 -5.60 -3.62 -7.51
C ALA A 30 -4.17 -3.21 -7.13
N ALA A 31 -3.49 -3.99 -6.29
CA ALA A 31 -2.10 -3.77 -5.90
C ALA A 31 -1.14 -3.78 -7.10
N ARG A 32 -1.28 -4.75 -8.01
CA ARG A 32 -0.50 -4.81 -9.26
C ARG A 32 -0.71 -3.57 -10.11
N ASN A 33 -1.97 -3.19 -10.26
CA ASN A 33 -2.38 -2.05 -11.06
C ASN A 33 -1.87 -0.73 -10.47
N LEU A 34 -1.93 -0.56 -9.16
CA LEU A 34 -1.38 0.58 -8.42
C LEU A 34 0.14 0.70 -8.61
N LEU A 35 0.88 -0.41 -8.44
CA LEU A 35 2.34 -0.43 -8.66
C LEU A 35 2.70 -0.10 -10.10
N SER A 36 1.97 -0.65 -11.07
CA SER A 36 2.17 -0.35 -12.50
C SER A 36 1.94 1.14 -12.79
N ALA A 37 0.86 1.72 -12.27
CA ALA A 37 0.55 3.14 -12.42
C ALA A 37 1.63 4.01 -11.76
N GLY A 38 1.98 3.74 -10.50
CA GLY A 38 2.98 4.51 -9.77
C GLY A 38 4.35 4.50 -10.44
N ARG A 39 4.80 3.34 -10.93
CA ARG A 39 6.06 3.22 -11.68
C ARG A 39 6.05 4.03 -12.97
N ARG A 40 4.95 3.97 -13.74
CA ARG A 40 4.80 4.74 -14.99
C ARG A 40 4.73 6.26 -14.76
N LEU A 41 4.14 6.67 -13.63
CA LEU A 41 4.04 8.06 -13.22
C LEU A 41 5.30 8.57 -12.49
N GLY A 42 6.32 7.73 -12.33
CA GLY A 42 7.59 8.12 -11.70
C GLY A 42 7.50 8.33 -10.19
N TRP A 43 6.56 7.68 -9.51
CA TRP A 43 6.44 7.77 -8.05
C TRP A 43 7.65 7.12 -7.38
N THR A 44 8.07 7.68 -6.26
CA THR A 44 8.98 7.00 -5.34
C THR A 44 8.20 5.96 -4.56
N ILE A 45 8.60 4.70 -4.70
CA ILE A 45 7.92 3.57 -4.07
C ILE A 45 8.84 2.97 -3.01
N ALA A 46 8.32 2.80 -1.81
CA ALA A 46 8.94 2.03 -0.75
C ALA A 46 8.04 0.89 -0.31
N HIS A 47 8.63 -0.18 0.19
CA HIS A 47 7.93 -1.38 0.64
C HIS A 47 8.30 -1.70 2.08
N THR A 48 7.35 -2.19 2.85
CA THR A 48 7.66 -3.07 3.98
C THR A 48 7.43 -4.52 3.55
N ARG A 49 8.27 -5.43 4.05
CA ARG A 49 8.06 -6.86 3.86
C ARG A 49 8.31 -7.63 5.13
N ARG A 50 7.31 -8.39 5.53
CA ARG A 50 7.46 -9.40 6.55
C ARG A 50 8.40 -10.51 6.07
N ARG A 51 9.39 -10.86 6.88
CA ARG A 51 10.27 -12.00 6.65
C ARG A 51 9.47 -13.27 6.91
N THR A 52 9.15 -13.96 5.82
CA THR A 52 8.56 -15.28 5.88
C THR A 52 9.60 -16.32 5.47
N GLN A 53 9.44 -17.55 5.95
CA GLN A 53 10.24 -18.66 5.41
C GLN A 53 10.01 -18.72 3.90
N PRO A 54 11.05 -19.00 3.10
CA PRO A 54 10.92 -19.04 1.65
C PRO A 54 9.89 -20.10 1.27
N VAL A 55 8.68 -19.65 0.89
CA VAL A 55 7.72 -20.51 0.22
C VAL A 55 8.30 -20.78 -1.17
N ILE A 56 8.80 -22.01 -1.38
CA ILE A 56 9.29 -22.46 -2.68
C ILE A 56 8.11 -22.34 -3.65
N ARG A 57 8.13 -21.28 -4.49
CA ARG A 57 7.07 -20.99 -5.45
C ARG A 57 7.05 -22.10 -6.51
N THR A 58 6.06 -22.97 -6.46
CA THR A 58 5.81 -23.94 -7.54
C THR A 58 5.15 -23.25 -8.74
N ARG A 59 5.88 -23.29 -9.86
CA ARG A 59 5.48 -23.26 -11.28
C ARG A 59 4.65 -22.12 -11.91
N ASP A 60 3.94 -21.27 -11.17
CA ASP A 60 3.22 -20.10 -11.75
C ASP A 60 4.00 -18.78 -11.62
N GLY A 61 5.29 -18.83 -11.95
CA GLY A 61 6.29 -17.79 -11.70
C GLY A 61 6.04 -16.42 -12.37
N ALA A 62 5.05 -16.28 -13.27
CA ALA A 62 4.76 -15.03 -13.96
C ALA A 62 3.71 -14.15 -13.24
N GLN A 63 2.80 -14.71 -12.44
CA GLN A 63 1.73 -13.92 -11.80
C GLN A 63 2.14 -13.33 -10.45
N GLY A 64 3.14 -13.90 -9.78
CA GLY A 64 3.68 -13.41 -8.50
C GLY A 64 4.78 -12.34 -8.61
N THR A 65 5.24 -12.00 -9.82
CA THR A 65 6.35 -11.06 -10.04
C THR A 65 5.94 -9.60 -10.00
N SER A 66 4.71 -9.29 -10.41
CA SER A 66 4.22 -7.91 -10.60
C SER A 66 4.07 -7.10 -9.31
N ILE A 67 3.98 -7.77 -8.15
CA ILE A 67 3.86 -7.16 -6.82
C ILE A 67 5.21 -7.13 -6.08
N ASN A 68 6.26 -7.71 -6.67
CA ASN A 68 7.58 -7.66 -6.06
C ASN A 68 8.21 -6.26 -6.22
N PRO A 69 8.94 -5.79 -5.19
CA PRO A 69 9.77 -4.61 -5.30
C PRO A 69 10.73 -4.71 -6.47
N LEU A 70 10.96 -3.60 -7.16
CA LEU A 70 12.08 -3.47 -8.09
C LEU A 70 13.38 -3.24 -7.32
N MET A 71 14.53 -3.50 -7.96
CA MET A 71 15.85 -3.22 -7.35
C MET A 71 16.06 -1.74 -7.02
N SER A 72 15.33 -0.84 -7.69
CA SER A 72 15.36 0.61 -7.45
C SER A 72 14.46 1.08 -6.30
N GLU A 73 13.64 0.20 -5.74
CA GLU A 73 12.66 0.53 -4.71
C GLU A 73 13.20 0.15 -3.33
N GLN A 74 12.95 1.00 -2.33
CA GLN A 74 13.41 0.72 -0.96
C GLN A 74 12.55 -0.38 -0.33
N VAL A 75 13.17 -1.28 0.44
CA VAL A 75 12.47 -2.37 1.13
C VAL A 75 12.92 -2.44 2.58
N PHE A 76 11.97 -2.32 3.50
CA PHE A 76 12.18 -2.42 4.94
C PHE A 76 11.64 -3.76 5.43
N PHE A 77 12.48 -4.57 6.05
CA PHE A 77 12.09 -5.90 6.53
C PHE A 77 11.72 -5.88 8.01
N HIS A 78 10.73 -6.69 8.37
CA HIS A 78 10.28 -6.92 9.76
C HIS A 78 9.87 -8.39 9.96
N ASP A 79 9.79 -8.87 11.21
CA ASP A 79 9.52 -10.29 11.51
C ASP A 79 8.07 -10.54 11.96
N GLY A 80 7.49 -9.58 12.71
CA GLY A 80 6.12 -9.62 13.19
C GLY A 80 5.05 -9.20 12.17
N ARG A 81 3.83 -8.95 12.67
CA ARG A 81 2.77 -8.25 11.91
C ARG A 81 2.86 -6.72 12.06
N SER A 82 3.72 -6.26 12.98
CA SER A 82 3.89 -4.85 13.29
C SER A 82 5.07 -4.30 12.50
N VAL A 83 4.82 -3.32 11.62
CA VAL A 83 5.90 -2.67 10.86
C VAL A 83 6.75 -1.73 11.71
N ALA A 84 6.41 -1.52 12.98
CA ALA A 84 7.24 -0.76 13.93
C ALA A 84 8.64 -1.36 14.11
N GLU A 85 8.78 -2.67 13.87
CA GLU A 85 10.05 -3.39 13.91
C GLU A 85 10.90 -3.17 12.65
N ALA A 86 10.32 -2.58 11.60
CA ALA A 86 11.00 -2.37 10.34
C ALA A 86 12.07 -1.26 10.48
N TYR A 87 13.33 -1.70 10.62
CA TYR A 87 14.45 -0.79 10.79
C TYR A 87 14.56 0.22 9.64
N GLY A 88 14.60 1.51 9.96
CA GLY A 88 14.70 2.60 8.99
C GLY A 88 13.36 3.13 8.46
N LEU A 89 12.25 2.44 8.67
CA LEU A 89 10.93 2.89 8.22
C LEU A 89 10.54 4.24 8.85
N ALA A 90 10.73 4.39 10.17
CA ALA A 90 10.42 5.63 10.87
C ALA A 90 11.22 6.84 10.33
N ASN A 91 12.50 6.62 9.96
CA ASN A 91 13.32 7.66 9.35
C ASN A 91 12.80 8.03 7.95
N GLN A 92 12.38 7.04 7.16
CA GLN A 92 11.79 7.28 5.85
C GLN A 92 10.49 8.07 5.93
N LEU A 93 9.59 7.70 6.86
CA LEU A 93 8.34 8.42 7.11
C LEU A 93 8.62 9.87 7.51
N ARG A 94 9.59 10.11 8.41
CA ARG A 94 10.01 11.46 8.78
C ARG A 94 10.61 12.25 7.61
N ALA A 95 11.27 11.58 6.67
CA ALA A 95 11.78 12.21 5.45
C ALA A 95 10.63 12.71 4.55
N TRP A 96 9.47 12.06 4.60
CA TRP A 96 8.26 12.41 3.85
C TRP A 96 7.27 13.28 4.63
N ARG A 97 7.62 13.80 5.81
CA ARG A 97 6.69 14.48 6.75
C ARG A 97 5.87 15.66 6.20
N GLU A 98 6.29 16.29 5.10
CA GLU A 98 5.56 17.40 4.46
C GLU A 98 4.79 16.96 3.20
N GLU A 99 4.84 15.66 2.88
CA GLU A 99 4.25 15.07 1.69
C GLU A 99 2.96 14.28 2.02
N THR A 100 2.12 14.09 1.00
CA THR A 100 1.04 13.09 1.04
C THR A 100 1.57 11.77 0.51
N VAL A 101 1.53 10.73 1.33
CA VAL A 101 2.00 9.38 1.01
C VAL A 101 0.80 8.48 0.77
N LEU A 102 0.71 7.89 -0.42
CA LEU A 102 -0.25 6.84 -0.67
C LEU A 102 0.16 5.58 0.07
N VAL A 103 -0.79 4.90 0.70
CA VAL A 103 -0.55 3.66 1.43
C VAL A 103 -1.44 2.56 0.88
N ALA A 104 -0.84 1.40 0.63
CA ALA A 104 -1.54 0.19 0.23
C ALA A 104 -1.03 -0.97 1.08
N ALA A 105 -1.92 -1.75 1.67
CA ALA A 105 -1.58 -2.85 2.56
C ALA A 105 -2.50 -4.05 2.31
N PHE A 106 -2.05 -5.27 2.57
CA PHE A 106 -2.97 -6.43 2.69
C PHE A 106 -3.34 -6.73 4.14
N ASP A 107 -2.43 -6.46 5.09
CA ASP A 107 -2.66 -6.69 6.50
C ASP A 107 -3.13 -5.39 7.20
N PRO A 108 -4.39 -5.33 7.68
CA PRO A 108 -4.88 -4.21 8.48
C PRO A 108 -4.03 -3.92 9.72
N VAL A 109 -3.48 -4.94 10.38
CA VAL A 109 -2.65 -4.77 11.59
C VAL A 109 -1.32 -4.09 11.25
N ALA A 110 -0.71 -4.46 10.13
CA ALA A 110 0.50 -3.83 9.63
C ALA A 110 0.26 -2.36 9.25
N LEU A 111 -0.88 -2.08 8.60
CA LEU A 111 -1.31 -0.71 8.31
C LEU A 111 -1.49 0.12 9.58
N LEU A 112 -2.25 -0.37 10.56
CA LEU A 112 -2.47 0.33 11.83
C LEU A 112 -1.16 0.54 12.61
N SER A 113 -0.25 -0.44 12.59
CA SER A 113 1.09 -0.27 13.16
C SER A 113 1.88 0.84 12.48
N CYS A 114 1.80 0.96 11.15
CA CYS A 114 2.46 2.05 10.41
C CYS A 114 2.00 3.42 10.88
N VAL A 115 0.72 3.56 11.20
CA VAL A 115 0.12 4.82 11.70
C VAL A 115 0.69 5.19 13.05
N LEU A 116 0.84 4.21 13.94
CA LEU A 116 1.44 4.43 15.26
C LEU A 116 2.93 4.79 15.17
N VAL A 117 3.61 4.29 14.13
CA VAL A 117 5.03 4.58 13.86
C VAL A 117 5.23 5.93 13.18
N CYS A 118 4.21 6.45 12.49
CA CYS A 118 4.18 7.84 12.04
C CYS A 118 4.21 8.77 13.26
N GLN A 119 5.41 9.19 13.64
CA GLN A 119 5.62 10.19 14.68
C GLN A 119 5.27 11.56 14.14
N GLU A 120 4.67 12.41 14.98
CA GLU A 120 4.50 13.82 14.67
C GLU A 120 5.84 14.58 14.79
N PRO A 121 6.24 15.39 13.78
CA PRO A 121 5.57 15.62 12.50
C PRO A 121 5.82 14.48 11.48
N GLY A 122 4.74 13.88 10.99
CA GLY A 122 4.74 12.75 10.06
C GLY A 122 4.01 13.05 8.74
N PRO A 123 4.15 12.18 7.72
CA PRO A 123 3.52 12.39 6.42
C PRO A 123 1.99 12.28 6.53
N ARG A 124 1.27 12.94 5.62
CA ARG A 124 -0.19 12.72 5.50
C ARG A 124 -0.42 11.41 4.78
N LEU A 125 -0.97 10.43 5.48
CA LEU A 125 -1.25 9.12 4.88
C LEU A 125 -2.59 9.13 4.14
N MET A 126 -2.61 8.55 2.94
CA MET A 126 -3.82 8.37 2.14
C MET A 126 -3.96 6.92 1.70
N LEU A 127 -4.97 6.24 2.21
CA LEU A 127 -5.23 4.83 1.90
C LEU A 127 -5.77 4.67 0.48
N VAL A 128 -5.26 3.68 -0.26
CA VAL A 128 -5.82 3.24 -1.53
C VAL A 128 -6.82 2.11 -1.28
N GLU A 129 -8.11 2.44 -1.29
CA GLU A 129 -9.18 1.55 -0.83
C GLU A 129 -9.41 0.34 -1.74
N ASP A 130 -9.00 0.40 -3.00
CA ASP A 130 -9.08 -0.75 -3.92
C ASP A 130 -8.18 -1.92 -3.47
N VAL A 131 -7.15 -1.65 -2.65
CA VAL A 131 -6.23 -2.68 -2.13
C VAL A 131 -6.68 -3.19 -0.77
N LEU A 132 -7.09 -2.29 0.12
CA LEU A 132 -7.69 -2.65 1.39
C LEU A 132 -8.82 -1.67 1.70
N PRO A 133 -10.08 -2.11 1.72
CA PRO A 133 -11.19 -1.22 2.01
C PRO A 133 -11.12 -0.73 3.46
N MET A 134 -11.47 0.53 3.70
CA MET A 134 -11.44 1.12 5.04
C MET A 134 -12.29 0.33 6.04
N GLN A 135 -13.39 -0.30 5.58
CA GLN A 135 -14.25 -1.14 6.41
C GLN A 135 -13.52 -2.37 7.00
N ALA A 136 -12.47 -2.86 6.34
CA ALA A 136 -11.66 -3.96 6.87
C ALA A 136 -10.86 -3.55 8.12
N LEU A 137 -10.60 -2.25 8.31
CA LEU A 137 -9.93 -1.73 9.50
C LEU A 137 -10.85 -1.74 10.72
N GLU A 138 -12.15 -1.52 10.54
CA GLU A 138 -13.14 -1.54 11.64
C GLU A 138 -13.23 -2.93 12.29
N GLY A 139 -13.13 -4.00 11.50
CA GLY A 139 -13.09 -5.38 12.00
C GLY A 139 -11.76 -5.77 12.66
N ALA A 140 -10.65 -5.19 12.21
CA ALA A 140 -9.30 -5.43 12.76
C ALA A 140 -9.05 -4.65 14.06
N ALA A 141 -9.71 -3.50 14.23
CA ALA A 141 -9.66 -2.64 15.41
C ALA A 141 -10.51 -3.18 16.57
N ARG A 142 -10.28 -4.43 17.01
CA ARG A 142 -10.81 -4.95 18.29
C ARG A 142 -10.13 -4.32 19.53
N VAL A 143 -9.08 -3.55 19.33
CA VAL A 143 -8.42 -2.77 20.39
C VAL A 143 -9.03 -1.38 20.37
N GLY A 144 -9.60 -0.94 21.50
CA GLY A 144 -10.23 0.38 21.71
C GLY A 144 -9.30 1.59 21.53
N LEU A 145 -8.17 1.46 20.84
CA LEU A 145 -7.27 2.54 20.43
C LEU A 145 -7.79 3.33 19.21
N PHE A 146 -8.82 2.83 18.50
CA PHE A 146 -9.38 3.45 17.31
C PHE A 146 -10.86 3.89 17.48
N HIS A 147 -11.35 4.04 18.71
CA HIS A 147 -12.71 4.53 19.00
C HIS A 147 -12.77 6.07 19.11
N GLY A 148 -12.23 6.77 18.12
CA GLY A 148 -12.35 8.23 18.01
C GLY A 148 -12.44 8.65 16.55
N ASP A 149 -13.17 9.74 16.28
CA ASP A 149 -13.22 10.35 14.95
C ASP A 149 -11.80 10.74 14.42
N ASP A 150 -10.81 10.83 15.32
CA ASP A 150 -9.43 11.24 15.06
C ASP A 150 -8.62 10.31 14.13
N TRP A 151 -8.86 8.99 14.14
CA TRP A 151 -8.11 8.10 13.22
C TRP A 151 -8.62 8.25 11.78
N ARG A 152 -9.92 8.53 11.60
CA ARG A 152 -10.51 8.87 10.30
C ARG A 152 -10.01 10.22 9.81
N HIS A 153 -9.68 11.15 10.72
CA HIS A 153 -9.04 12.42 10.36
C HIS A 153 -7.55 12.25 10.01
N SER A 154 -6.90 11.21 10.51
CA SER A 154 -5.50 10.89 10.22
C SER A 154 -5.29 10.24 8.84
N PHE A 155 -6.37 9.74 8.21
CA PHE A 155 -6.35 9.14 6.87
C PHE A 155 -7.27 9.84 5.89
N GLY A 156 -6.70 10.30 4.78
CA GLY A 156 -7.47 10.43 3.54
C GLY A 156 -7.74 9.05 2.94
N ALA A 157 -8.83 8.90 2.20
CA ALA A 157 -9.09 7.73 1.37
C ALA A 157 -9.17 8.13 -0.11
N THR A 158 -8.62 7.29 -0.98
CA THR A 158 -8.70 7.47 -2.43
C THR A 158 -8.82 6.13 -3.14
N THR A 159 -9.14 6.19 -4.43
CA THR A 159 -9.21 5.02 -5.30
C THR A 159 -8.23 5.15 -6.45
N LEU A 160 -7.79 4.03 -7.01
CA LEU A 160 -6.94 3.97 -8.19
C LEU A 160 -7.60 4.69 -9.37
N ALA A 161 -8.91 4.51 -9.56
CA ALA A 161 -9.66 5.20 -10.61
C ALA A 161 -9.56 6.73 -10.47
N ARG A 162 -9.65 7.24 -9.23
CA ARG A 162 -9.48 8.68 -8.95
C ARG A 162 -8.05 9.13 -9.19
N LEU A 163 -7.05 8.37 -8.73
CA LEU A 163 -5.64 8.66 -8.94
C LEU A 163 -5.29 8.75 -10.44
N VAL A 164 -5.77 7.80 -11.25
CA VAL A 164 -5.55 7.80 -12.71
C VAL A 164 -6.24 8.99 -13.38
N LYS A 165 -7.47 9.32 -12.98
CA LYS A 165 -8.21 10.47 -13.51
C LYS A 165 -7.48 11.79 -13.19
N ASP A 166 -7.02 11.95 -11.97
CA ASP A 166 -6.29 13.14 -11.54
C ASP A 166 -4.92 13.21 -12.23
N ALA A 167 -4.27 12.06 -12.44
CA ALA A 167 -3.02 11.95 -13.19
C ALA A 167 -3.16 12.38 -14.65
N GLY A 168 -4.18 11.87 -15.35
CA GLY A 168 -4.47 12.23 -16.73
C GLY A 168 -4.73 13.73 -16.90
N ARG A 169 -5.39 14.37 -15.92
CA ARG A 169 -5.64 15.81 -15.92
C ARG A 169 -4.38 16.64 -15.70
N ALA A 170 -3.47 16.20 -14.83
CA ALA A 170 -2.30 16.99 -14.46
C ALA A 170 -1.09 16.79 -15.39
N SER A 171 -0.96 15.60 -15.98
CA SER A 171 0.25 15.20 -16.73
C SER A 171 0.03 15.04 -18.23
N GLY A 172 -1.22 15.03 -18.71
CA GLY A 172 -1.55 14.70 -20.11
C GLY A 172 -1.22 13.26 -20.51
N ILE A 173 -0.74 12.43 -19.56
CA ILE A 173 -0.45 11.02 -19.78
C ILE A 173 -1.76 10.25 -19.69
N HIS A 174 -2.24 9.75 -20.83
CA HIS A 174 -3.31 8.76 -20.86
C HIS A 174 -2.75 7.41 -20.39
N VAL A 175 -2.87 7.15 -19.08
CA VAL A 175 -2.74 5.78 -18.57
C VAL A 175 -3.92 5.02 -19.14
N LEU A 176 -3.65 4.18 -20.16
CA LEU A 176 -4.67 3.31 -20.76
C LEU A 176 -5.44 2.57 -19.66
N PRO A 177 -6.77 2.41 -19.79
CA PRO A 177 -7.55 1.70 -18.80
C PRO A 177 -6.92 0.33 -18.57
N LEU A 178 -6.70 0.03 -17.30
CA LEU A 178 -6.27 -1.29 -16.89
C LEU A 178 -7.36 -2.28 -17.33
N PRO A 179 -7.00 -3.49 -17.79
CA PRO A 179 -7.97 -4.44 -18.27
C PRO A 179 -9.00 -4.70 -17.17
N GLU A 180 -10.27 -4.36 -17.45
CA GLU A 180 -11.39 -4.78 -16.60
C GLU A 180 -11.42 -6.31 -16.62
N VAL A 181 -11.23 -6.91 -15.45
CA VAL A 181 -11.54 -8.33 -15.27
C VAL A 181 -13.05 -8.45 -15.37
N ARG A 182 -13.54 -8.92 -16.52
CA ARG A 182 -14.93 -9.39 -16.63
C ARG A 182 -15.09 -10.59 -15.70
N PRO A 183 -15.98 -10.57 -14.71
CA PRO A 183 -16.30 -11.78 -13.97
C PRO A 183 -17.11 -12.70 -14.90
N GLY A 184 -16.57 -13.88 -15.19
CA GLY A 184 -17.29 -14.98 -15.84
C GLY A 184 -17.01 -15.16 -17.33
N LEU A 185 -16.06 -16.06 -17.62
CA LEU A 185 -16.16 -17.10 -18.64
C LEU A 185 -15.51 -18.36 -18.08
#